data_AF-A0A9C8XGB1-F1
#
_entry.id   AF-A0A9C8XGB1-F1
#
_cell.length_a   1.000
_cell.length_b   1.000
_cell.length_c   1.000
_cell.angle_alpha   90.00
_cell.angle_beta   90.00
_cell.angle_gamma   90.00
#
_symmetry.space_group_name_H-M   'P 1'
#
loop_
_entity.id
_entity.type
_entity.pdbx_description
1 polymer ?
#
loop_
_entity_poly.entity_id
_entity_poly.type
_entity_poly.pdbx_seq_one_letter_code
_entity_poly.pdbx_strand_id
1 'polypeptide(L)'
;MKKQENASMTNSEFTRNTIEAAIRLGLLLLIVTWCFTIIKPFIMVTVWGVIIAVAVYPAFNWLKTALSGNDKLAATLYTLITLAVLITPTVMISDSLIDTSNNLTQRYEEGSLTIPPPKDSVRDWPLIGEQVYSVWHDASANLETTLKQYKTEVKKVSKTIVGLATSAGSTIVQFVVSIIISGVFLAYAKPSYDMTVKIMSRLTSPDSGRNYVDLAGQTIHSVAV
;
A
#
# COMPACT_ATOMS: atom_id res chain seq x y z
N MET A 1 -36.49 37.45 48.70
CA MET A 1 -36.86 36.10 48.22
C MET A 1 -36.84 35.97 46.68
N LYS A 2 -37.40 36.90 45.89
CA LYS A 2 -37.37 36.84 44.40
C LYS A 2 -35.99 36.79 43.71
N LYS A 3 -34.91 37.29 44.32
CA LYS A 3 -33.56 37.32 43.71
C LYS A 3 -32.84 35.96 43.76
N GLN A 4 -33.19 35.09 44.72
CA GLN A 4 -32.60 33.75 44.82
C GLN A 4 -33.27 32.74 43.87
N GLU A 5 -34.53 32.95 43.52
CA GLU A 5 -35.31 32.09 42.62
C GLU A 5 -34.89 32.25 41.14
N ASN A 6 -34.54 33.47 40.70
CA ASN A 6 -34.01 33.71 39.35
C ASN A 6 -32.60 33.16 39.13
N ALA A 7 -31.79 33.06 40.20
CA ALA A 7 -30.43 32.52 40.13
C ALA A 7 -30.40 30.99 40.06
N SER A 8 -31.37 30.30 40.68
CA SER A 8 -31.50 28.84 40.59
C SER A 8 -32.07 28.40 39.23
N MET A 9 -33.00 29.16 38.63
CA MET A 9 -33.55 28.86 37.30
C MET A 9 -32.54 29.03 36.15
N THR A 10 -31.62 30.00 36.23
CA THR A 10 -30.60 30.22 35.18
C THR A 10 -29.49 29.17 35.20
N ASN A 11 -29.11 28.67 36.39
CA ASN A 11 -28.06 27.65 36.51
C ASN A 11 -28.50 26.27 35.99
N SER A 12 -29.77 25.89 36.17
CA SER A 12 -30.28 24.59 35.70
C SER A 12 -30.43 24.54 34.16
N GLU A 13 -30.90 25.62 33.54
CA GLU A 13 -30.98 25.76 32.08
C GLU A 13 -29.59 25.77 31.42
N PHE A 14 -28.64 26.52 31.99
CA PHE A 14 -27.25 26.52 31.51
C PHE A 14 -26.59 25.15 31.64
N THR A 15 -26.82 24.44 32.75
CA THR A 15 -26.31 23.08 32.97
C THR A 15 -26.92 22.10 31.98
N ARG A 16 -28.23 22.15 31.72
CA ARG A 16 -28.90 21.29 30.74
C ARG A 16 -28.39 21.52 29.31
N ASN A 17 -28.22 22.79 28.90
CA ASN A 17 -27.68 23.12 27.59
C ASN A 17 -26.21 22.73 27.45
N THR A 18 -25.40 22.87 28.49
CA THR A 18 -23.99 22.45 28.50
C THR A 18 -23.88 20.93 28.44
N ILE A 19 -24.73 20.20 29.18
CA ILE A 19 -24.81 18.73 29.11
C ILE A 19 -25.27 18.29 27.72
N GLU A 20 -26.30 18.92 27.14
CA GLU A 20 -26.77 18.59 25.79
C GLU A 20 -25.69 18.88 24.73
N ALA A 21 -24.98 20.00 24.84
CA ALA A 21 -23.85 20.34 23.97
C ALA A 21 -22.70 19.34 24.15
N ALA A 22 -22.37 18.95 25.37
CA ALA A 22 -21.33 17.95 25.67
C ALA A 22 -21.71 16.56 25.14
N ILE A 23 -22.96 16.14 25.28
CA ILE A 23 -23.48 14.87 24.74
C ILE A 23 -23.44 14.91 23.21
N ARG A 24 -23.89 16.00 22.58
CA ARG A 24 -23.90 16.14 21.11
C ARG A 24 -22.48 16.17 20.55
N LEU A 25 -21.56 16.88 21.22
CA LEU A 25 -20.15 16.90 20.85
C LEU A 25 -19.49 15.53 21.05
N GLY A 26 -19.80 14.83 22.15
CA GLY A 26 -19.35 13.47 22.41
C GLY A 26 -19.83 12.48 21.36
N LEU A 27 -21.12 12.55 20.98
CA LEU A 27 -21.70 11.77 19.89
C LEU A 27 -21.03 12.07 18.55
N LEU A 28 -20.80 13.35 18.25
CA LEU A 28 -20.12 13.76 17.01
C LEU A 28 -18.69 13.22 16.97
N LEU A 29 -17.92 13.35 18.06
CA LEU A 29 -16.57 12.81 18.16
C LEU A 29 -16.56 11.28 18.03
N LEU A 30 -17.53 10.59 18.64
CA LEU A 30 -17.68 9.14 18.53
C LEU A 30 -17.94 8.74 17.06
N ILE A 31 -18.89 9.41 16.40
CA ILE A 31 -19.20 9.15 14.98
C ILE A 31 -17.99 9.43 14.10
N VAL A 32 -17.31 10.56 14.28
CA VAL A 32 -16.11 10.91 13.50
C VAL A 32 -15.01 9.88 13.71
N THR A 33 -14.77 9.43 14.93
CA THR A 33 -13.76 8.41 15.24
C THR A 33 -14.11 7.06 14.63
N TRP A 34 -15.39 6.67 14.66
CA TRP A 34 -15.87 5.46 13.99
C TRP A 34 -15.74 5.55 12.47
N CYS A 35 -16.17 6.65 11.85
CA CYS A 35 -15.99 6.89 10.42
C CYS A 35 -14.51 6.85 10.03
N PHE A 36 -13.63 7.49 10.80
CA PHE A 36 -12.19 7.49 10.53
C PHE A 36 -11.59 6.08 10.64
N THR A 37 -12.01 5.28 11.63
CA THR A 37 -11.53 3.90 11.81
C THR A 37 -11.93 3.02 10.62
N ILE A 38 -13.14 3.20 10.08
CA ILE A 38 -13.62 2.49 8.89
C ILE A 38 -12.84 2.92 7.63
N ILE A 39 -12.55 4.21 7.49
CA ILE A 39 -11.84 4.76 6.31
C ILE A 39 -10.34 4.46 6.35
N LYS A 40 -9.72 4.37 7.53
CA LYS A 40 -8.28 4.17 7.74
C LYS A 40 -7.64 3.10 6.83
N PRO A 41 -8.17 1.87 6.68
CA PRO A 41 -7.56 0.87 5.79
C PRO A 41 -7.61 1.26 4.30
N PHE A 42 -8.58 2.08 3.89
CA PHE A 42 -8.73 2.54 2.51
C PHE A 42 -7.81 3.72 2.18
N ILE A 43 -7.37 4.50 3.17
CA ILE A 43 -6.49 5.66 2.93
C ILE A 43 -5.21 5.20 2.23
N MET A 44 -4.60 4.10 2.69
CA MET A 44 -3.35 3.61 2.12
C MET A 44 -3.50 3.25 0.64
N VAL A 45 -4.46 2.38 0.28
CA VAL A 45 -4.73 2.00 -1.13
C VAL A 45 -5.17 3.20 -1.99
N THR A 46 -5.91 4.15 -1.42
CA THR A 46 -6.38 5.33 -2.15
C THR A 46 -5.22 6.26 -2.48
N VAL A 47 -4.34 6.52 -1.52
CA VAL A 47 -3.15 7.34 -1.72
C VAL A 47 -2.24 6.72 -2.78
N TRP A 48 -1.98 5.42 -2.71
CA TRP A 48 -1.24 4.72 -3.76
C TRP A 48 -1.92 4.82 -5.13
N GLY A 49 -3.24 4.68 -5.19
CA GLY A 49 -4.01 4.84 -6.43
C GLY A 49 -3.92 6.26 -7.01
N VAL A 50 -3.96 7.30 -6.17
CA VAL A 50 -3.76 8.69 -6.58
C VAL A 50 -2.36 8.92 -7.10
N ILE A 51 -1.32 8.43 -6.42
CA ILE A 51 0.08 8.53 -6.86
C ILE A 51 0.24 7.91 -8.25
N ILE A 52 -0.29 6.70 -8.45
CA ILE A 52 -0.24 6.02 -9.75
C ILE A 52 -1.03 6.81 -10.81
N ALA A 53 -2.22 7.31 -10.48
CA ALA A 53 -3.04 8.09 -11.42
C ALA A 53 -2.30 9.36 -11.90
N VAL A 54 -1.66 10.07 -10.98
CA VAL A 54 -0.87 11.27 -11.28
C VAL A 54 0.35 10.92 -12.13
N ALA A 55 1.12 9.90 -11.73
CA ALA A 55 2.33 9.50 -12.45
C ALA A 55 2.02 9.07 -13.89
N VAL A 56 0.89 8.39 -14.10
CA VAL A 56 0.53 7.83 -15.41
C VAL A 56 -0.36 8.76 -16.23
N TYR A 57 -0.87 9.84 -15.65
CA TYR A 57 -1.67 10.84 -16.37
C TYR A 57 -1.10 11.30 -17.73
N PRO A 58 0.22 11.63 -17.89
CA PRO A 58 0.75 12.02 -19.19
C PRO A 58 0.64 10.90 -20.24
N ALA A 59 0.97 9.66 -19.87
CA ALA A 59 0.84 8.50 -20.76
C ALA A 59 -0.63 8.16 -21.05
N PHE A 60 -1.52 8.31 -20.07
CA PHE A 60 -2.96 8.19 -20.25
C PHE A 60 -3.50 9.20 -21.27
N ASN A 61 -3.02 10.45 -21.25
CA ASN A 61 -3.44 11.46 -22.20
C ASN A 61 -3.01 11.11 -23.64
N TRP A 62 -1.81 10.54 -23.83
CA TRP A 62 -1.36 10.02 -25.12
C TRP A 62 -2.24 8.87 -25.62
N LEU A 63 -2.56 7.92 -24.74
CA LEU A 63 -3.44 6.79 -25.07
C LEU A 63 -4.86 7.27 -25.44
N LYS A 64 -5.37 8.25 -24.70
CA LYS A 64 -6.67 8.86 -24.96
C LYS A 64 -6.74 9.58 -26.30
N THR A 65 -5.68 10.30 -26.70
CA THR A 65 -5.62 10.92 -28.03
C THR A 65 -5.64 9.88 -29.15
N ALA A 66 -5.03 8.71 -28.93
CA ALA A 66 -5.10 7.60 -29.88
C ALA A 66 -6.50 6.94 -29.94
N LEU A 67 -7.23 6.89 -28.81
CA LEU A 67 -8.56 6.26 -28.69
C LEU A 67 -9.75 7.22 -28.94
N SER A 68 -9.59 8.21 -29.82
CA SER A 68 -10.67 9.13 -30.22
C SER A 68 -11.27 9.96 -29.06
N GLY A 69 -10.53 10.15 -27.95
CA GLY A 69 -10.91 11.06 -26.87
C GLY A 69 -11.90 10.51 -25.83
N ASN A 70 -12.26 9.22 -25.87
CA ASN A 70 -13.16 8.62 -24.88
C ASN A 70 -12.40 8.25 -23.59
N ASP A 71 -12.56 9.09 -22.57
CA ASP A 71 -11.87 8.95 -21.27
C ASP A 71 -12.12 7.58 -20.60
N LYS A 72 -13.33 7.03 -20.73
CA LYS A 72 -13.72 5.77 -20.08
C LYS A 72 -13.04 4.56 -20.72
N LEU A 73 -13.00 4.52 -22.06
CA LEU A 73 -12.35 3.41 -22.78
C LEU A 73 -10.84 3.42 -22.57
N ALA A 74 -10.21 4.60 -22.64
CA ALA A 74 -8.79 4.75 -22.37
C ALA A 74 -8.44 4.29 -20.94
N ALA A 75 -9.28 4.62 -19.96
CA ALA A 75 -9.01 4.30 -18.55
C ALA A 75 -9.13 2.81 -18.28
N THR A 76 -10.16 2.15 -18.83
CA THR A 76 -10.33 0.70 -18.72
C THR A 76 -9.17 -0.04 -19.39
N LEU A 77 -8.76 0.38 -20.59
CA LEU A 77 -7.65 -0.26 -21.31
C LEU A 77 -6.33 -0.08 -20.55
N TYR A 78 -6.04 1.12 -20.06
CA TYR A 78 -4.89 1.39 -19.21
C TYR A 78 -4.87 0.49 -17.96
N THR A 79 -6.00 0.40 -17.27
CA THR A 79 -6.13 -0.42 -16.05
C THR A 79 -5.85 -1.88 -16.36
N LEU A 80 -6.41 -2.41 -17.45
CA LEU A 80 -6.25 -3.80 -17.83
C LEU A 80 -4.81 -4.14 -18.24
N ILE A 81 -4.16 -3.25 -19.01
CA ILE A 81 -2.75 -3.40 -19.40
C ILE A 81 -1.86 -3.36 -18.16
N THR A 82 -2.07 -2.40 -17.27
CA THR A 82 -1.22 -2.23 -16.08
C THR A 82 -1.39 -3.39 -15.10
N LEU A 83 -2.62 -3.90 -14.94
CA LEU A 83 -2.87 -5.12 -14.17
C LEU A 83 -2.18 -6.33 -14.80
N ALA A 84 -2.26 -6.50 -16.12
CA ALA A 84 -1.57 -7.60 -16.80
C ALA A 84 -0.05 -7.52 -16.58
N VAL A 85 0.54 -6.34 -16.78
CA VAL A 85 1.98 -6.09 -16.58
C VAL A 85 2.42 -6.38 -15.13
N LEU A 86 1.57 -6.13 -14.13
CA LEU A 86 1.87 -6.43 -12.73
C LEU A 86 1.67 -7.90 -12.37
N ILE A 87 0.59 -8.52 -12.85
CA ILE A 87 0.20 -9.89 -12.51
C ILE A 87 1.14 -10.91 -13.17
N THR A 88 1.53 -10.70 -14.43
CA THR A 88 2.40 -11.63 -15.17
C THR A 88 3.69 -11.99 -14.42
N PRO A 89 4.57 -11.04 -14.03
CA PRO A 89 5.79 -11.37 -13.30
C PRO A 89 5.48 -11.93 -11.91
N THR A 90 4.39 -11.50 -11.27
CA THR A 90 3.99 -11.99 -9.96
C THR A 90 3.68 -13.50 -9.99
N VAL A 91 2.90 -13.94 -10.98
CA VAL A 91 2.55 -15.35 -11.15
C VAL A 91 3.79 -16.17 -11.51
N MET A 92 4.62 -15.68 -12.44
CA MET A 92 5.88 -16.37 -12.81
C MET A 92 6.82 -16.57 -11.61
N ILE A 93 6.97 -15.56 -10.76
CA ILE A 93 7.78 -15.66 -9.54
C ILE A 93 7.15 -16.66 -8.56
N SER A 94 5.82 -16.61 -8.40
CA SER A 94 5.09 -17.50 -7.50
C SER A 94 5.22 -18.97 -7.93
N ASP A 95 5.06 -19.26 -9.22
CA ASP A 95 5.22 -20.60 -9.78
C ASP A 95 6.66 -21.10 -9.59
N SER A 96 7.66 -20.26 -9.88
CA SER A 96 9.07 -20.59 -9.68
C SER A 96 9.38 -20.94 -8.22
N LEU A 97 8.78 -20.22 -7.27
CA LEU A 97 8.93 -20.48 -5.84
C LEU A 97 8.27 -21.80 -5.42
N ILE A 98 7.08 -22.09 -5.95
CA ILE A 98 6.35 -23.34 -5.70
C ILE A 98 7.15 -24.53 -6.26
N ASP A 99 7.61 -24.43 -7.50
CA ASP A 99 8.41 -25.48 -8.15
C ASP A 99 9.73 -25.73 -7.42
N THR A 100 10.42 -24.67 -7.00
CA THR A 100 11.64 -24.80 -6.19
C THR A 100 11.35 -25.50 -4.87
N SER A 101 10.25 -25.15 -4.19
CA SER A 101 9.84 -25.80 -2.93
C SER A 101 9.50 -27.28 -3.11
N ASN A 102 8.79 -27.61 -4.20
CA ASN A 102 8.45 -29.00 -4.53
C ASN A 102 9.71 -29.81 -4.87
N ASN A 103 10.62 -29.25 -5.68
CA ASN A 103 11.87 -29.91 -6.04
C ASN A 103 12.78 -30.15 -4.82
N LEU A 104 12.86 -29.18 -3.90
CA LEU A 104 13.60 -29.34 -2.64
C LEU A 104 12.99 -30.42 -1.74
N THR A 105 11.66 -30.47 -1.63
CA THR A 105 10.96 -31.48 -0.83
C THR A 105 11.15 -32.87 -1.43
N GLN A 106 11.01 -33.00 -2.75
CA GLN A 106 11.24 -34.25 -3.46
C GLN A 106 12.68 -34.74 -3.30
N ARG A 107 13.69 -33.87 -3.47
CA ARG A 107 15.10 -34.22 -3.26
C ARG A 107 15.42 -34.62 -1.81
N TYR A 108 14.72 -34.03 -0.85
CA TYR A 108 14.83 -34.40 0.56
C TYR A 108 14.23 -35.79 0.82
N GLU A 109 13.04 -36.07 0.29
CA GLU A 109 12.37 -37.38 0.41
C GLU A 109 13.13 -38.50 -0.31
N GLU A 110 13.74 -38.20 -1.46
CA GLU A 110 14.59 -39.13 -2.22
C GLU A 110 15.98 -39.35 -1.58
N GLY A 111 16.31 -38.65 -0.49
CA GLY A 111 17.63 -38.73 0.16
C GLY A 111 18.79 -38.23 -0.70
N SER A 112 18.50 -37.55 -1.82
CA SER A 112 19.47 -37.08 -2.82
C SER A 112 19.88 -35.61 -2.62
N LEU A 113 19.42 -34.97 -1.54
CA LEU A 113 19.73 -33.58 -1.22
C LEU A 113 21.18 -33.43 -0.72
N THR A 114 22.14 -33.55 -1.63
CA THR A 114 23.55 -33.24 -1.37
C THR A 114 23.80 -31.75 -1.57
N ILE A 115 24.08 -31.03 -0.48
CA ILE A 115 24.60 -29.66 -0.56
C ILE A 115 26.06 -29.74 -1.05
N PRO A 116 26.43 -29.04 -2.14
CA PRO A 116 27.81 -29.03 -2.60
C PRO A 116 28.72 -28.34 -1.56
N PRO A 117 29.96 -28.82 -1.38
CA PRO A 117 30.88 -28.25 -0.41
C PRO A 117 31.17 -26.77 -0.72
N PRO A 118 31.35 -25.92 0.31
CA PRO A 118 31.66 -24.51 0.11
C PRO A 118 33.02 -24.37 -0.58
N LYS A 119 33.13 -23.44 -1.54
CA LYS A 119 34.42 -23.08 -2.14
C LYS A 119 35.28 -22.31 -1.12
N ASP A 120 36.60 -22.48 -1.18
CA ASP A 120 37.54 -21.77 -0.28
C ASP A 120 37.36 -20.24 -0.31
N SER A 121 36.92 -19.67 -1.44
CA SER A 121 36.61 -18.24 -1.58
C SER A 121 35.52 -17.72 -0.64
N VAL A 122 34.71 -18.60 -0.03
CA VAL A 122 33.71 -18.22 0.98
C VAL A 122 34.38 -17.91 2.33
N ARG A 123 35.54 -18.53 2.60
CA ARG A 123 36.31 -18.32 3.82
C ARG A 123 36.96 -16.95 3.89
N ASP A 124 37.33 -16.39 2.74
CA ASP A 124 38.01 -15.10 2.61
C ASP A 124 37.08 -13.87 2.80
N TRP A 125 35.80 -14.09 3.14
CA TRP A 125 34.84 -13.00 3.26
C TRP A 125 35.02 -12.24 4.61
N PRO A 126 35.25 -10.92 4.59
CA PRO A 126 35.92 -10.20 5.69
C PRO A 126 35.09 -9.99 6.96
N LEU A 127 33.81 -10.37 6.98
CA LEU A 127 32.95 -10.24 8.17
C LEU A 127 32.29 -11.55 8.65
N ILE A 128 32.10 -12.53 7.77
CA ILE A 128 31.30 -13.75 8.07
C ILE A 128 31.88 -15.03 7.47
N GLY A 129 33.01 -14.98 6.77
CA GLY A 129 33.50 -16.08 5.95
C GLY A 129 33.76 -17.38 6.71
N GLU A 130 34.40 -17.30 7.88
CA GLU A 130 34.79 -18.49 8.64
C GLU A 130 33.60 -19.22 9.27
N GLN A 131 32.62 -18.48 9.81
CA GLN A 131 31.39 -19.04 10.38
C GLN A 131 30.47 -19.62 9.29
N VAL A 132 30.37 -18.96 8.15
CA VAL A 132 29.56 -19.44 7.02
C VAL A 132 30.20 -20.69 6.40
N TYR A 133 31.53 -20.70 6.26
CA TYR A 133 32.26 -21.86 5.73
C TYR A 133 32.08 -23.08 6.63
N SER A 134 32.24 -22.94 7.95
CA SER A 134 32.08 -24.07 8.88
C SER A 134 30.66 -24.63 8.87
N VAL A 135 29.63 -23.78 8.93
CA VAL A 135 28.23 -24.20 8.91
C VAL A 135 27.85 -24.84 7.56
N TRP A 136 28.35 -24.31 6.44
CA TRP A 136 28.11 -24.88 5.10
C TRP A 136 28.83 -26.23 4.96
N HIS A 137 30.07 -26.34 5.43
CA HIS A 137 30.81 -27.60 5.42
C HIS A 137 30.07 -28.68 6.23
N ASP A 138 29.63 -28.35 7.45
CA ASP A 138 28.87 -29.27 8.31
C ASP A 138 27.53 -29.66 7.67
N ALA A 139 26.84 -28.71 7.02
CA ALA A 139 25.61 -28.97 6.27
C ALA A 139 25.83 -29.86 5.04
N SER A 140 27.00 -29.78 4.41
CA SER A 140 27.39 -30.63 3.27
C SER A 140 27.76 -32.05 3.73
N ALA A 141 28.37 -32.18 4.91
CA ALA A 141 28.76 -33.45 5.50
C ALA A 141 27.58 -34.21 6.11
N ASN A 142 26.73 -33.52 6.88
CA ASN A 142 25.50 -34.06 7.46
C ASN A 142 24.44 -32.97 7.61
N LEU A 143 23.54 -32.90 6.62
CA LEU A 143 22.45 -31.94 6.58
C LEU A 143 21.51 -32.07 7.81
N GLU A 144 21.13 -33.30 8.16
CA GLU A 144 20.12 -33.55 9.20
C GLU A 144 20.60 -33.12 10.60
N THR A 145 21.84 -33.41 10.95
CA THR A 145 22.43 -33.03 12.25
C THR A 145 22.60 -31.52 12.34
N THR A 146 23.04 -30.88 11.26
CA THR A 146 23.21 -29.43 11.18
C THR A 146 21.86 -28.71 11.26
N LEU A 147 20.83 -29.19 10.57
CA LEU A 147 19.47 -28.63 10.67
C LEU A 147 18.90 -28.76 12.09
N LYS A 148 19.15 -29.88 12.78
CA LYS A 148 18.71 -30.07 14.17
C LYS A 148 19.43 -29.12 15.13
N GLN A 149 20.73 -28.93 14.97
CA GLN A 149 21.55 -28.04 15.79
C GLN A 149 21.14 -26.57 15.62
N TYR A 150 20.85 -26.14 14.39
CA TYR A 150 20.47 -24.75 14.07
C TYR A 150 18.96 -24.55 13.91
N LYS A 151 18.12 -25.49 14.38
CA LYS A 151 16.67 -25.48 14.18
C LYS A 151 16.01 -24.15 14.54
N THR A 152 16.44 -23.51 15.62
CA THR A 152 15.90 -22.21 16.07
C THR A 152 16.23 -21.08 15.10
N GLU A 153 17.47 -21.02 14.62
CA GLU A 153 17.92 -20.00 13.66
C GLU A 153 17.29 -20.23 12.29
N VAL A 154 17.23 -21.49 11.83
CA VAL A 154 16.52 -21.86 10.59
C VAL A 154 15.06 -21.44 10.68
N LYS A 155 14.37 -21.74 11.79
CA LYS A 155 12.97 -21.33 12.00
C LYS A 155 12.79 -19.81 11.99
N LYS A 156 13.74 -19.05 12.55
CA LYS A 156 13.71 -17.58 12.54
C LYS A 156 13.86 -17.05 11.12
N VAL A 157 14.83 -17.56 10.36
CA VAL A 157 15.05 -17.20 8.96
C VAL A 157 13.83 -17.57 8.11
N SER A 158 13.28 -18.79 8.26
CA SER A 158 12.06 -19.21 7.56
C SER A 158 10.89 -18.28 7.87
N LYS A 159 10.68 -17.90 9.13
CA LYS A 159 9.62 -16.94 9.50
C LYS A 159 9.83 -15.57 8.86
N THR A 160 11.07 -15.09 8.81
CA THR A 160 11.38 -13.82 8.13
C THR A 160 11.08 -13.91 6.65
N ILE A 161 11.50 -14.98 5.97
CA ILE A 161 11.22 -15.19 4.54
C ILE A 161 9.71 -15.28 4.29
N VAL A 162 8.97 -16.06 5.08
CA VAL A 162 7.50 -16.16 4.98
C VAL A 162 6.84 -14.82 5.28
N GLY A 163 7.33 -14.07 6.27
CA GLY A 163 6.85 -12.73 6.59
C GLY A 163 7.07 -11.75 5.44
N LEU A 164 8.26 -11.77 4.81
CA LEU A 164 8.58 -10.98 3.63
C LEU A 164 7.68 -11.37 2.45
N ALA A 165 7.51 -12.65 2.17
CA ALA A 165 6.61 -13.14 1.12
C ALA A 165 5.15 -12.72 1.37
N THR A 166 4.68 -12.82 2.61
CA THR A 166 3.34 -12.36 3.00
C THR A 166 3.20 -10.85 2.81
N SER A 167 4.21 -10.07 3.21
CA SER A 167 4.21 -8.61 3.05
C SER A 167 4.27 -8.20 1.57
N ALA A 168 5.04 -8.91 0.74
CA ALA A 168 5.11 -8.68 -0.69
C ALA A 168 3.77 -9.04 -1.35
N GLY A 169 3.19 -10.19 -1.02
CA GLY A 169 1.86 -10.60 -1.49
C GLY A 169 0.77 -9.60 -1.09
N SER A 170 0.78 -9.12 0.16
CA SER A 170 -0.12 -8.06 0.62
C SER A 170 0.07 -6.77 -0.17
N THR A 171 1.32 -6.39 -0.46
CA THR A 171 1.66 -5.21 -1.25
C THR A 171 1.17 -5.34 -2.69
N ILE A 172 1.30 -6.52 -3.30
CA ILE A 172 0.78 -6.80 -4.65
C ILE A 172 -0.74 -6.62 -4.69
N VAL A 173 -1.46 -7.21 -3.74
CA VAL A 173 -2.92 -7.04 -3.65
C VAL A 173 -3.29 -5.56 -3.46
N GLN A 174 -2.54 -4.86 -2.61
CA GLN A 174 -2.69 -3.42 -2.41
C GLN A 174 -2.49 -2.65 -3.73
N PHE A 175 -1.48 -2.99 -4.52
CA PHE A 175 -1.25 -2.39 -5.84
C PHE A 175 -2.36 -2.70 -6.84
N VAL A 176 -2.87 -3.94 -6.87
CA VAL A 176 -4.01 -4.31 -7.73
C VAL A 176 -5.22 -3.42 -7.43
N VAL A 177 -5.60 -3.29 -6.16
CA VAL A 177 -6.70 -2.41 -5.74
C VAL A 177 -6.39 -0.95 -6.08
N SER A 178 -5.15 -0.50 -5.85
CA SER A 178 -4.71 0.87 -6.15
C SER A 178 -4.75 1.19 -7.65
N ILE A 179 -4.39 0.24 -8.51
CA ILE A 179 -4.45 0.38 -9.98
C ILE A 179 -5.91 0.49 -10.43
N ILE A 180 -6.82 -0.29 -9.86
CA ILE A 180 -8.25 -0.18 -10.14
C ILE A 180 -8.77 1.20 -9.73
N ILE A 181 -8.44 1.67 -8.51
CA ILE A 181 -8.79 3.00 -8.03
C ILE A 181 -8.21 4.09 -8.94
N SER A 182 -6.95 3.95 -9.35
CA SER A 182 -6.27 4.84 -10.30
C SER A 182 -7.02 4.92 -11.63
N GLY A 183 -7.42 3.78 -12.18
CA GLY A 183 -8.24 3.69 -13.39
C GLY A 183 -9.56 4.45 -13.25
N VAL A 184 -10.23 4.31 -12.11
CA VAL A 184 -11.45 5.07 -11.80
C VAL A 184 -11.15 6.57 -11.75
N PHE A 185 -10.09 7.01 -11.06
CA PHE A 185 -9.69 8.42 -11.04
C PHE A 185 -9.42 8.97 -12.44
N LEU A 186 -8.73 8.23 -13.30
CA LEU A 186 -8.45 8.62 -14.68
C LEU A 186 -9.73 8.73 -15.53
N ALA A 187 -10.68 7.81 -15.35
CA ALA A 187 -11.98 7.85 -16.03
C ALA A 187 -12.80 9.10 -15.66
N TYR A 188 -12.62 9.63 -14.44
CA TYR A 188 -13.31 10.82 -13.93
C TYR A 188 -12.43 12.08 -13.86
N ALA A 189 -11.23 12.06 -14.45
CA ALA A 189 -10.26 13.14 -14.32
C ALA A 189 -10.78 14.51 -14.77
N LYS A 190 -11.53 14.58 -15.88
CA LYS A 190 -12.16 15.83 -16.36
C LYS A 190 -13.23 16.37 -15.40
N PRO A 191 -14.29 15.60 -15.04
CA PRO A 191 -15.26 16.04 -14.03
C PRO A 191 -14.64 16.49 -12.71
N SER A 192 -13.60 15.78 -12.25
CA SER A 192 -12.88 16.12 -11.01
C SER A 192 -12.10 17.42 -11.11
N TYR A 193 -11.46 17.68 -12.25
CA TYR A 193 -10.81 18.97 -12.52
C TYR A 193 -11.84 20.11 -12.52
N ASP A 194 -12.94 19.97 -13.26
CA ASP A 194 -13.98 20.99 -13.35
C ASP A 194 -14.62 21.29 -11.98
N MET A 195 -14.82 20.26 -11.16
CA MET A 195 -15.33 20.40 -9.80
C MET A 195 -14.34 21.14 -8.90
N THR A 196 -13.05 20.79 -8.97
CA THR A 196 -11.99 21.47 -8.20
C THR A 196 -11.90 22.95 -8.60
N VAL A 197 -11.93 23.26 -9.90
CA VAL A 197 -11.93 24.64 -10.39
C VAL A 197 -13.16 25.40 -9.90
N LYS A 198 -14.36 24.78 -9.91
CA LYS A 198 -15.59 25.40 -9.36
C LYS A 198 -15.54 25.67 -7.86
N ILE A 199 -14.91 24.79 -7.08
CA ILE A 199 -14.75 24.99 -5.63
C ILE A 199 -13.74 26.12 -5.37
N MET A 200 -12.60 26.09 -6.04
CA MET A 200 -11.56 27.10 -5.88
C MET A 200 -12.00 28.49 -6.36
N SER A 201 -12.76 28.55 -7.45
CA SER A 201 -13.32 29.81 -7.95
C SER A 201 -14.38 30.40 -7.01
N ARG A 202 -15.10 29.56 -6.25
CA ARG A 202 -16.01 30.02 -5.18
C ARG A 202 -15.30 30.52 -3.93
N LEU A 203 -14.15 29.94 -3.58
CA LEU A 203 -13.42 30.31 -2.36
C LEU A 203 -12.51 31.53 -2.53
N THR A 204 -11.99 31.75 -3.74
CA THR A 204 -11.00 32.82 -3.99
C THR A 204 -11.59 33.93 -4.85
N SER A 205 -11.67 33.73 -6.16
CA SER A 205 -12.29 34.59 -7.16
C SER A 205 -12.43 33.81 -8.48
N PRO A 206 -13.39 34.16 -9.37
CA PRO A 206 -13.66 33.42 -10.61
C PRO A 206 -12.42 33.19 -11.51
N ASP A 207 -11.58 34.21 -11.69
CA ASP A 207 -10.44 34.16 -12.61
C ASP A 207 -9.19 33.50 -11.96
N SER A 208 -9.02 33.65 -10.65
CA SER A 208 -7.87 33.11 -9.92
C SER A 208 -7.98 31.61 -9.63
N GLY A 209 -9.21 31.10 -9.51
CA GLY A 209 -9.48 29.71 -9.13
C GLY A 209 -8.82 28.69 -10.07
N ARG A 210 -8.85 28.94 -11.39
CA ARG A 210 -8.22 28.06 -12.38
C ARG A 210 -6.69 28.06 -12.28
N ASN A 211 -6.10 29.24 -12.16
CA ASN A 211 -4.64 29.38 -12.05
C ASN A 211 -4.08 28.65 -10.83
N TYR A 212 -4.76 28.68 -9.68
CA TYR A 212 -4.32 27.93 -8.51
C TYR A 212 -4.37 26.41 -8.72
N VAL A 213 -5.43 25.90 -9.36
CA VAL A 213 -5.56 24.47 -9.65
C VAL A 213 -4.50 24.01 -10.66
N ASP A 214 -4.26 24.80 -11.71
CA ASP A 214 -3.25 24.49 -12.71
C ASP A 214 -1.83 24.56 -12.13
N LEU A 215 -1.54 25.54 -11.28
CA LEU A 215 -0.25 25.66 -10.60
C LEU A 215 0.00 24.46 -9.66
N ALA A 216 -1.00 24.08 -8.86
CA ALA A 216 -0.92 22.89 -8.01
C ALA A 216 -0.67 21.62 -8.84
N GLY A 217 -1.40 21.44 -9.94
CA GLY A 217 -1.20 20.32 -10.86
C GLY A 217 0.22 20.27 -11.43
N GLN A 218 0.75 21.40 -11.89
CA GLN A 218 2.12 21.50 -12.42
C GLN A 218 3.18 21.17 -11.37
N THR A 219 3.02 21.65 -10.13
CA THR A 219 3.97 21.32 -9.05
C THR A 219 3.98 19.84 -8.71
N ILE A 220 2.81 19.19 -8.68
CA ILE A 220 2.70 17.74 -8.45
C ILE A 220 3.36 16.97 -9.59
N HIS A 221 3.10 17.34 -10.84
CA HIS A 221 3.71 16.69 -11.99
C HIS A 221 5.23 16.92 -12.06
N SER A 222 5.73 18.08 -11.63
CA SER A 222 7.17 18.39 -11.61
C SER A 222 7.98 17.53 -10.64
N VAL A 223 7.35 16.89 -9.66
CA VAL A 223 8.02 15.98 -8.70
C VAL A 223 7.89 14.52 -9.13
N ALA A 224 6.88 14.20 -9.96
CA ALA A 224 6.60 12.85 -10.43
C ALA A 224 7.41 12.44 -11.68
N VAL A 225 8.05 13.41 -12.37
CA VAL A 225 8.91 13.24 -13.55
C VAL A 225 10.36 13.49 -13.17
#